data_AF-A0A4S4HCV9-F1
#
_entry.id   AF-A0A4S4HCV9-F1
#
_cell.length_a   1.000
_cell.length_b   1.000
_cell.length_c   1.000
_cell.angle_alpha   90.00
_cell.angle_beta   90.00
_cell.angle_gamma   90.00
#
_symmetry.space_group_name_H-M   'P 1'
#
loop_
_entity.id
_entity.type
_entity.pdbx_description
1 polymer ?
#
loop_
_entity_poly.entity_id
_entity_poly.type
_entity_poly.pdbx_seq_one_letter_code
_entity_poly.pdbx_strand_id
1 'polypeptide(L)'
;MEMSGVVSFSRKYAGCFLLVMVALVYGVFSYLVPFQLDDIWYADLYKGFNDGSGRFSFGEFCETGLYHWLHQNGRLGNLLCPLFVAVFPKWLTAFFVGLCSALLYCVSVKLYAGSRRVGITELLLFLLAFAVLLPWHDNIMVADFALNYLLSALFNVLFILLFSGMQACRHVAGKFFLLASVSVAFMAGWMHEGVSLPVLCGLTVLLVRRHFKFVAFEWVLAISYAAGAVLVAFSPGLWGRIDGVDVGGVSFSVRHMLRTLALCFPVSGFLTAVVCTGCLCKRLRERIGNVISSDLFVLSVCIMVSSYFIVIFSKASFRAAFFSELLGIVLVFRLSVNLIPSFCRRVRIAACGLCIVVLCAFYSGVLFWQYRIYEQCRYIYVELENRPVLFADMVEYSPWYTLGQTTDGLWRNPLQFHVLNEHYGANKQVVVLPYSLKGFDCDRAVALGGDAGAVVYEGYTLIPQNDALAAESQHQPYGEMYMNAGFRVKNSDGREYGIYSALIGFNDKDGCVWYLLRPDRWYWNDAFVSVDFD
;
A
#
# COMPACT_ATOMS: atom_id res chain seq x y z
N MET A 1 -16.10 -19.52 43.03
CA MET A 1 -16.92 -19.19 41.85
C MET A 1 -16.76 -17.73 41.40
N GLU A 2 -16.17 -16.83 42.19
CA GLU A 2 -15.95 -15.41 41.83
C GLU A 2 -14.73 -15.13 40.95
N MET A 3 -13.68 -15.97 40.96
CA MET A 3 -12.48 -15.76 40.13
C MET A 3 -12.71 -15.98 38.62
N SER A 4 -13.71 -16.76 38.21
CA SER A 4 -14.00 -16.96 36.77
C SER A 4 -14.67 -15.73 36.14
N GLY A 5 -15.47 -14.99 36.92
CA GLY A 5 -16.10 -13.74 36.51
C GLY A 5 -15.08 -12.62 36.28
N VAL A 6 -14.15 -12.41 37.21
CA VAL A 6 -13.09 -11.38 37.12
C VAL A 6 -12.12 -11.65 35.96
N VAL A 7 -11.76 -12.92 35.73
CA VAL A 7 -10.86 -13.32 34.62
C VAL A 7 -11.55 -13.19 33.25
N SER A 8 -12.85 -13.46 33.16
CA SER A 8 -13.65 -13.24 31.96
C SER A 8 -13.82 -11.73 31.66
N PHE A 9 -14.09 -10.96 32.71
CA PHE A 9 -14.23 -9.50 32.68
C PHE A 9 -12.93 -8.85 32.16
N SER A 10 -11.80 -9.05 32.84
CA SER A 10 -10.48 -8.49 32.49
C SER A 10 -10.04 -8.77 31.04
N ARG A 11 -10.37 -9.94 30.48
CA ARG A 11 -10.01 -10.30 29.10
C ARG A 11 -10.82 -9.56 28.04
N LYS A 12 -12.11 -9.30 28.29
CA LYS A 12 -12.96 -8.51 27.38
C LYS A 12 -12.45 -7.08 27.27
N TYR A 13 -12.07 -6.46 28.40
CA TYR A 13 -11.50 -5.11 28.42
C TYR A 13 -10.11 -5.07 27.77
N ALA A 14 -9.27 -6.08 27.96
CA ALA A 14 -7.96 -6.13 27.30
C ALA A 14 -8.07 -6.18 25.77
N GLY A 15 -9.02 -6.95 25.23
CA GLY A 15 -9.30 -6.98 23.79
C GLY A 15 -9.82 -5.64 23.27
N CYS A 16 -10.80 -5.04 23.96
CA CYS A 16 -11.32 -3.72 23.60
C CYS A 16 -10.23 -2.63 23.66
N PHE A 17 -9.40 -2.65 24.70
CA PHE A 17 -8.28 -1.72 24.84
C PHE A 17 -7.30 -1.85 23.68
N LEU A 18 -6.95 -3.08 23.29
CA LEU A 18 -6.06 -3.31 22.15
C LEU A 18 -6.67 -2.79 20.84
N LEU A 19 -7.98 -2.97 20.61
CA LEU A 19 -8.65 -2.41 19.44
C LEU A 19 -8.62 -0.88 19.43
N VAL A 20 -8.83 -0.24 20.59
CA VAL A 20 -8.71 1.22 20.72
C VAL A 20 -7.27 1.67 20.44
N MET A 21 -6.27 0.95 20.94
CA MET A 21 -4.85 1.25 20.65
C MET A 21 -4.54 1.13 19.16
N VAL A 22 -5.02 0.09 18.48
CA VAL A 22 -4.86 -0.06 17.02
C VAL A 22 -5.52 1.12 16.32
N ALA A 23 -6.76 1.45 16.66
CA ALA A 23 -7.47 2.58 16.04
C ALA A 23 -6.74 3.91 16.25
N LEU A 24 -6.21 4.16 17.45
CA LEU A 24 -5.48 5.39 17.77
C LEU A 24 -4.15 5.46 17.03
N VAL A 25 -3.33 4.40 17.04
CA VAL A 25 -2.01 4.40 16.39
C VAL A 25 -2.15 4.63 14.89
N TYR A 26 -3.01 3.85 14.22
CA TYR A 26 -3.21 3.98 12.78
C TYR A 26 -3.96 5.25 12.39
N GLY A 27 -4.87 5.73 13.25
CA GLY A 27 -5.54 7.01 13.06
C GLY A 27 -4.59 8.19 13.18
N VAL A 28 -3.76 8.24 14.22
CA VAL A 28 -2.71 9.26 14.37
C VAL A 28 -1.73 9.18 13.20
N PHE A 29 -1.34 7.97 12.79
CA PHE A 29 -0.45 7.79 11.66
C PHE A 29 -1.04 8.40 10.37
N SER A 30 -2.28 8.03 10.02
CA SER A 30 -2.99 8.60 8.87
C SER A 30 -3.17 10.11 8.99
N TYR A 31 -3.43 10.65 10.19
CA TYR A 31 -3.51 12.09 10.40
C TYR A 31 -2.18 12.82 10.13
N LEU A 32 -1.06 12.16 10.38
CA LEU A 32 0.28 12.69 10.11
C LEU A 32 0.74 12.46 8.66
N VAL A 33 -0.06 11.80 7.82
CA VAL A 33 0.25 11.73 6.38
C VAL A 33 -0.14 13.04 5.70
N PRO A 34 0.79 13.76 5.02
CA PRO A 34 0.43 14.95 4.27
C PRO A 34 -0.48 14.59 3.10
N PHE A 35 -1.31 15.54 2.65
CA PHE A 35 -1.99 15.42 1.37
C PHE A 35 -0.93 15.29 0.28
N GLN A 36 -0.98 14.24 -0.53
CA GLN A 36 0.06 13.92 -1.51
C GLN A 36 -0.49 12.96 -2.56
N LEU A 37 0.20 12.86 -3.69
CA LEU A 37 -0.12 11.93 -4.78
C LEU A 37 -1.60 12.04 -5.16
N ASP A 38 -2.26 10.90 -5.31
CA ASP A 38 -3.67 10.77 -5.69
C ASP A 38 -4.61 11.55 -4.75
N ASP A 39 -4.26 11.80 -3.48
CA ASP A 39 -5.12 12.60 -2.59
C ASP A 39 -5.31 14.03 -3.12
N ILE A 40 -4.28 14.63 -3.71
CA ILE A 40 -4.35 15.96 -4.33
C ILE A 40 -5.16 15.88 -5.62
N TRP A 41 -4.87 14.88 -6.46
CA TRP A 41 -5.53 14.68 -7.75
C TRP A 41 -7.06 14.48 -7.58
N TYR A 42 -7.49 13.60 -6.68
CA TYR A 42 -8.91 13.40 -6.39
C TYR A 42 -9.59 14.63 -5.78
N ALA A 43 -8.85 15.40 -4.96
CA ALA A 43 -9.38 16.61 -4.38
C ALA A 43 -9.64 17.68 -5.45
N ASP A 44 -8.70 17.85 -6.39
CA ASP A 44 -8.82 18.82 -7.47
C ASP A 44 -9.83 18.39 -8.52
N LEU A 45 -9.87 17.10 -8.86
CA LEU A 45 -10.85 16.55 -9.79
C LEU A 45 -12.27 16.88 -9.31
N TYR A 46 -12.58 16.60 -8.05
CA TYR A 46 -13.90 16.90 -7.47
C TYR A 46 -14.19 18.40 -7.44
N LYS A 47 -13.23 19.22 -7.03
CA LYS A 47 -13.38 20.68 -7.04
C LYS A 47 -13.59 21.20 -8.46
N GLY A 48 -12.98 20.59 -9.48
CA GLY A 48 -13.15 20.94 -10.89
C GLY A 48 -14.59 20.78 -11.37
N PHE A 49 -15.27 19.70 -10.96
CA PHE A 49 -16.71 19.53 -11.22
C PHE A 49 -17.57 20.46 -10.33
N ASN A 50 -17.10 20.81 -9.14
CA ASN A 50 -17.87 21.54 -8.14
C ASN A 50 -17.49 23.02 -8.01
N ASP A 51 -17.23 23.71 -9.13
CA ASP A 51 -16.93 25.16 -9.18
C ASP A 51 -15.80 25.62 -8.22
N GLY A 52 -14.80 24.77 -8.00
CA GLY A 52 -13.69 25.02 -7.07
C GLY A 52 -14.02 24.74 -5.60
N SER A 53 -15.26 24.38 -5.27
CA SER A 53 -15.73 24.17 -3.89
C SER A 53 -15.38 22.78 -3.35
N GLY A 54 -14.92 22.74 -2.10
CA GLY A 54 -14.77 21.49 -1.32
C GLY A 54 -16.05 21.05 -0.60
N ARG A 55 -17.18 21.75 -0.77
CA ARG A 55 -18.44 21.37 -0.11
C ARG A 55 -19.12 20.22 -0.84
N PHE A 56 -19.77 19.33 -0.09
CA PHE A 56 -20.50 18.22 -0.70
C PHE A 56 -21.66 18.70 -1.58
N SER A 57 -21.61 18.31 -2.86
CA SER A 57 -22.70 18.30 -3.83
C SER A 57 -22.89 16.89 -4.36
N PHE A 58 -24.11 16.37 -4.27
CA PHE A 58 -24.43 15.01 -4.70
C PHE A 58 -24.37 14.84 -6.23
N GLY A 59 -24.81 15.85 -6.99
CA GLY A 59 -24.74 15.85 -8.45
C GLY A 59 -23.29 15.75 -8.92
N GLU A 60 -22.46 16.70 -8.48
CA GLU A 60 -21.04 16.74 -8.85
C GLU A 60 -20.25 15.51 -8.38
N PHE A 61 -20.63 14.93 -7.24
CA PHE A 61 -20.04 13.68 -6.77
C PHE A 61 -20.36 12.51 -7.72
N CYS A 62 -21.61 12.43 -8.20
CA CYS A 62 -21.99 11.43 -9.19
C CYS A 62 -21.29 11.66 -10.54
N GLU A 63 -21.17 12.90 -11.00
CA GLU A 63 -20.48 13.24 -12.25
C GLU A 63 -18.98 12.92 -12.17
N THR A 64 -18.32 13.30 -11.07
CA THR A 64 -16.93 12.96 -10.79
C THR A 64 -16.73 11.44 -10.81
N GLY A 65 -17.63 10.69 -10.17
CA GLY A 65 -17.59 9.23 -10.15
C GLY A 65 -17.80 8.60 -11.52
N LEU A 66 -18.72 9.12 -12.33
CA LEU A 66 -18.95 8.66 -13.69
C LEU A 66 -17.73 8.93 -14.59
N TYR A 67 -17.16 10.14 -14.51
CA TYR A 67 -15.93 10.49 -15.21
C TYR A 67 -14.81 9.51 -14.85
N HIS A 68 -14.63 9.23 -13.57
CA HIS A 68 -13.60 8.30 -13.11
C HIS A 68 -13.82 6.87 -13.64
N TRP A 69 -15.06 6.37 -13.61
CA TRP A 69 -15.39 5.05 -14.14
C TRP A 69 -15.15 4.95 -15.66
N LEU A 70 -15.44 6.03 -16.41
CA LEU A 70 -15.24 6.08 -17.86
C LEU A 70 -13.77 6.23 -18.27
N HIS A 71 -12.97 6.98 -17.52
CA HIS A 71 -11.64 7.41 -17.97
C HIS A 71 -10.46 6.83 -17.19
N GLN A 72 -10.68 6.28 -15.98
CA GLN A 72 -9.60 5.82 -15.12
C GLN A 72 -9.74 4.34 -14.73
N ASN A 73 -10.69 4.03 -13.83
CA ASN A 73 -11.02 2.68 -13.41
C ASN A 73 -12.33 2.68 -12.60
N GLY A 74 -12.91 1.50 -12.41
CA GLY A 74 -14.17 1.33 -11.68
C GLY A 74 -14.03 1.03 -10.19
N ARG A 75 -12.88 1.30 -9.55
CA ARG A 75 -12.65 0.93 -8.14
C ARG A 75 -13.50 1.78 -7.21
N LEU A 76 -14.27 1.12 -6.34
CA LEU A 76 -15.12 1.83 -5.38
C LEU A 76 -14.30 2.72 -4.42
N GLY A 77 -13.07 2.33 -4.08
CA GLY A 77 -12.17 3.16 -3.27
C GLY A 77 -11.94 4.55 -3.88
N ASN A 78 -11.58 4.58 -5.16
CA ASN A 78 -11.34 5.81 -5.93
C ASN A 78 -12.61 6.67 -6.04
N LEU A 79 -13.77 6.04 -6.26
CA LEU A 79 -15.06 6.75 -6.33
C LEU A 79 -15.42 7.41 -5.00
N LEU A 80 -15.05 6.80 -3.87
CA LEU A 80 -15.28 7.36 -2.53
C LEU A 80 -14.20 8.36 -2.12
N CYS A 81 -13.01 8.31 -2.73
CA CYS A 81 -11.85 9.10 -2.35
C CYS A 81 -12.14 10.61 -2.22
N PRO A 82 -12.84 11.28 -3.18
CA PRO A 82 -13.23 12.68 -3.05
C PRO A 82 -13.89 13.07 -1.73
N LEU A 83 -14.68 12.18 -1.12
CA LEU A 83 -15.30 12.44 0.17
C LEU A 83 -14.24 12.59 1.27
N PHE A 84 -13.20 11.78 1.24
CA PHE A 84 -12.16 11.75 2.27
C PHE A 84 -11.07 12.81 2.08
N VAL A 85 -10.89 13.30 0.84
CA VAL A 85 -9.80 14.24 0.51
C VAL A 85 -10.29 15.67 0.27
N ALA A 86 -11.50 15.86 -0.26
CA ALA A 86 -12.05 17.20 -0.54
C ALA A 86 -13.13 17.64 0.45
N VAL A 87 -14.01 16.72 0.86
CA VAL A 87 -15.23 17.06 1.61
C VAL A 87 -15.04 16.95 3.12
N PHE A 88 -14.50 15.83 3.59
CA PHE A 88 -14.33 15.58 5.01
C PHE A 88 -13.10 16.29 5.56
N PRO A 89 -13.17 16.79 6.81
CA PRO A 89 -11.98 17.29 7.47
C PRO A 89 -11.01 16.14 7.72
N LYS A 90 -9.71 16.42 7.60
CA LYS A 90 -8.63 15.42 7.71
C LYS A 90 -8.73 14.48 8.92
N TRP A 91 -9.18 15.00 10.07
CA TRP A 91 -9.31 14.19 11.28
C TRP A 91 -10.37 13.09 11.15
N LEU A 92 -11.41 13.29 10.33
CA LEU A 92 -12.46 12.30 10.11
C LEU A 92 -11.95 11.16 9.21
N THR A 93 -11.15 11.49 8.19
CA THR A 93 -10.44 10.51 7.36
C THR A 93 -9.49 9.67 8.22
N ALA A 94 -8.70 10.32 9.07
CA ALA A 94 -7.81 9.64 10.01
C ALA A 94 -8.57 8.72 10.98
N PHE A 95 -9.70 9.18 11.53
CA PHE A 95 -10.56 8.37 12.40
C PHE A 95 -11.09 7.14 11.65
N PHE A 96 -11.55 7.32 10.41
CA PHE A 96 -12.04 6.22 9.57
C PHE A 96 -10.95 5.18 9.30
N VAL A 97 -9.74 5.60 8.91
CA VAL A 97 -8.61 4.69 8.68
C VAL A 97 -8.23 3.93 9.95
N GLY A 98 -8.21 4.60 11.10
CA GLY A 98 -8.00 3.96 12.40
C GLY A 98 -9.07 2.90 12.71
N LEU A 99 -10.35 3.24 12.52
CA LEU A 99 -11.46 2.33 12.71
C LEU A 99 -11.37 1.11 11.78
N CYS A 100 -11.11 1.32 10.49
CA CYS A 100 -10.93 0.25 9.51
C CYS A 100 -9.77 -0.69 9.88
N SER A 101 -8.65 -0.13 10.36
CA SER A 101 -7.49 -0.92 10.81
C SER A 101 -7.83 -1.80 12.02
N ALA A 102 -8.54 -1.24 13.01
CA ALA A 102 -8.98 -2.00 14.19
C ALA A 102 -10.00 -3.09 13.84
N LEU A 103 -10.96 -2.79 12.95
CA LEU A 103 -11.92 -3.77 12.45
C LEU A 103 -11.23 -4.86 11.64
N LEU A 104 -10.31 -4.52 10.75
CA LEU A 104 -9.53 -5.49 9.96
C LEU A 104 -8.78 -6.45 10.87
N TYR A 105 -8.07 -5.90 11.87
CA TYR A 105 -7.41 -6.69 12.90
C TYR A 105 -8.38 -7.64 13.61
N CYS A 106 -9.53 -7.14 14.07
CA CYS A 106 -10.54 -7.92 14.78
C CYS A 106 -11.11 -9.07 13.94
N VAL A 107 -11.49 -8.78 12.70
CA VAL A 107 -12.09 -9.76 11.79
C VAL A 107 -11.05 -10.80 11.36
N SER A 108 -9.81 -10.40 11.10
CA SER A 108 -8.71 -11.35 10.81
C SER A 108 -8.39 -12.26 11.99
N VAL A 109 -8.44 -11.73 13.22
CA VAL A 109 -8.34 -12.56 14.44
C VAL A 109 -9.46 -13.59 14.49
N LYS A 110 -10.69 -13.15 14.22
CA LYS A 110 -11.86 -14.05 14.20
C LYS A 110 -11.72 -15.13 13.12
N LEU A 111 -11.15 -14.79 11.97
CA LEU A 111 -10.98 -15.70 10.84
C LEU A 111 -9.97 -16.82 11.13
N TYR A 112 -8.83 -16.53 11.75
CA TYR A 112 -7.87 -17.59 12.12
C TYR A 112 -8.34 -18.39 13.35
N ALA A 113 -8.97 -17.74 14.33
CA ALA A 113 -9.37 -18.39 15.57
C ALA A 113 -10.65 -19.23 15.45
N GLY A 114 -11.54 -18.87 14.53
CA GLY A 114 -12.85 -19.50 14.37
C GLY A 114 -13.71 -19.36 15.63
N SER A 115 -14.16 -20.49 16.20
CA SER A 115 -14.92 -20.53 17.46
C SER A 115 -14.03 -20.52 18.72
N ARG A 116 -12.71 -20.65 18.56
CA ARG A 116 -11.77 -20.73 19.68
C ARG A 116 -11.65 -19.38 20.39
N ARG A 117 -11.49 -19.45 21.72
CA ARG A 117 -11.11 -18.27 22.52
C ARG A 117 -9.63 -17.98 22.35
N VAL A 118 -9.30 -16.72 22.08
CA VAL A 118 -7.93 -16.24 21.88
C VAL A 118 -7.43 -15.59 23.16
N GLY A 119 -6.20 -15.92 23.57
CA GLY A 119 -5.54 -15.28 24.71
C GLY A 119 -4.86 -13.95 24.33
N ILE A 120 -4.59 -13.09 25.32
CA ILE A 120 -3.93 -11.78 25.08
C ILE A 120 -2.54 -11.93 24.42
N THR A 121 -1.79 -12.98 24.75
CA THR A 121 -0.49 -13.24 24.11
C THR A 121 -0.63 -13.48 22.61
N GLU A 122 -1.64 -14.26 22.19
CA GLU A 122 -1.90 -14.52 20.79
C GLU A 122 -2.40 -13.26 20.07
N LEU A 123 -3.24 -12.45 20.74
CA LEU A 123 -3.66 -11.15 20.21
C LEU A 123 -2.46 -10.22 19.97
N LEU A 124 -1.54 -10.10 20.93
CA LEU A 124 -0.35 -9.27 20.82
C LEU A 124 0.64 -9.79 19.76
N LEU A 125 0.82 -11.11 19.66
CA LEU A 125 1.65 -11.70 18.60
C LEU A 125 1.04 -11.47 17.22
N PHE A 126 -0.29 -11.63 17.09
CA PHE A 126 -0.98 -11.32 15.86
C PHE A 126 -0.89 -9.83 15.53
N LEU A 127 -0.96 -8.94 16.52
CA LEU A 127 -0.78 -7.50 16.33
C LEU A 127 0.63 -7.16 15.88
N LEU A 128 1.65 -7.81 16.46
CA LEU A 128 3.03 -7.65 16.02
C LEU A 128 3.20 -8.11 14.56
N ALA A 129 2.66 -9.27 14.19
CA ALA A 129 2.67 -9.74 12.81
C ALA A 129 1.91 -8.80 11.87
N PHE A 130 0.72 -8.34 12.28
CA PHE A 130 -0.08 -7.39 11.54
C PHE A 130 0.65 -6.06 11.33
N ALA A 131 1.37 -5.57 12.35
CA ALA A 131 2.11 -4.32 12.29
C ALA A 131 3.39 -4.41 11.45
N VAL A 132 4.11 -5.54 11.50
CA VAL A 132 5.47 -5.66 10.95
C VAL A 132 5.53 -6.43 9.64
N LEU A 133 4.68 -7.44 9.45
CA LEU A 133 4.73 -8.33 8.28
C LEU A 133 3.77 -7.92 7.17
N LEU A 134 2.74 -7.14 7.48
CA LEU A 134 1.85 -6.60 6.47
C LEU A 134 2.56 -5.44 5.75
N PRO A 135 2.45 -5.33 4.40
CA PRO A 135 3.20 -4.36 3.63
C PRO A 135 2.65 -2.94 3.76
N TRP A 136 2.71 -2.35 4.95
CA TRP A 136 2.27 -0.98 5.26
C TRP A 136 3.10 0.13 4.60
N HIS A 137 4.23 -0.24 4.00
CA HIS A 137 5.07 0.64 3.20
C HIS A 137 4.42 1.00 1.87
N ASP A 138 5.11 1.77 1.02
CA ASP A 138 4.61 2.16 -0.31
C ASP A 138 3.32 3.01 -0.21
N ASN A 139 3.31 3.93 0.75
CA ASN A 139 2.31 4.98 0.93
C ASN A 139 0.88 4.52 1.24
N ILE A 140 0.65 3.32 1.79
CA ILE A 140 -0.70 2.79 2.09
C ILE A 140 -1.56 3.75 2.95
N MET A 141 -0.95 4.62 3.74
CA MET A 141 -1.65 5.59 4.57
C MET A 141 -2.15 6.84 3.83
N VAL A 142 -1.80 7.03 2.56
CA VAL A 142 -2.45 7.98 1.64
C VAL A 142 -3.92 7.57 1.51
N ALA A 143 -4.85 8.53 1.54
CA ALA A 143 -6.26 8.22 1.71
C ALA A 143 -6.79 7.34 0.57
N ASP A 144 -6.45 7.64 -0.69
CA ASP A 144 -6.83 6.79 -1.82
C ASP A 144 -6.31 5.35 -1.66
N PHE A 145 -5.03 5.19 -1.30
CA PHE A 145 -4.43 3.86 -1.13
C PHE A 145 -5.03 3.12 0.06
N ALA A 146 -5.34 3.80 1.16
CA ALA A 146 -6.02 3.21 2.30
C ALA A 146 -7.42 2.70 1.90
N LEU A 147 -8.17 3.45 1.09
CA LEU A 147 -9.45 2.97 0.57
C LEU A 147 -9.27 1.76 -0.35
N ASN A 148 -8.27 1.77 -1.23
CA ASN A 148 -8.06 0.70 -2.19
C ASN A 148 -7.49 -0.60 -1.62
N TYR A 149 -6.66 -0.53 -0.57
CA TYR A 149 -5.99 -1.70 -0.01
C TYR A 149 -6.51 -2.07 1.38
N LEU A 150 -6.58 -1.12 2.32
CA LEU A 150 -7.02 -1.39 3.69
C LEU A 150 -8.53 -1.66 3.76
N LEU A 151 -9.35 -0.79 3.19
CA LEU A 151 -10.81 -0.95 3.19
C LEU A 151 -11.23 -2.15 2.32
N SER A 152 -10.55 -2.35 1.18
CA SER A 152 -10.74 -3.54 0.34
C SER A 152 -10.43 -4.83 1.11
N ALA A 153 -9.32 -4.90 1.83
CA ALA A 153 -8.99 -6.05 2.67
C ALA A 153 -10.04 -6.28 3.75
N LEU A 154 -10.54 -5.23 4.41
CA LEU A 154 -11.61 -5.35 5.42
C LEU A 154 -12.87 -5.98 4.86
N PHE A 155 -13.40 -5.46 3.76
CA PHE A 155 -14.61 -6.02 3.13
C PHE A 155 -14.39 -7.45 2.64
N ASN A 156 -13.21 -7.76 2.10
CA ASN A 156 -12.92 -9.10 1.61
C ASN A 156 -12.73 -10.12 2.75
N VAL A 157 -12.06 -9.77 3.85
CA VAL A 157 -11.97 -10.66 5.03
C VAL A 157 -13.35 -10.84 5.68
N LEU A 158 -14.17 -9.78 5.75
CA LEU A 158 -15.56 -9.87 6.22
C LEU A 158 -16.38 -10.81 5.33
N PHE A 159 -16.29 -10.66 4.02
CA PHE A 159 -16.93 -11.56 3.05
C PHE A 159 -16.50 -13.01 3.29
N ILE A 160 -15.19 -13.28 3.37
CA ILE A 160 -14.66 -14.63 3.62
C ILE A 160 -15.18 -15.18 4.96
N LEU A 161 -15.27 -14.36 6.01
CA LEU A 161 -15.81 -14.78 7.31
C LEU A 161 -17.29 -15.15 7.22
N LEU A 162 -18.10 -14.34 6.53
CA LEU A 162 -19.53 -14.59 6.31
C LEU A 162 -19.76 -15.85 5.46
N PHE A 163 -18.97 -16.01 4.41
CA PHE A 163 -19.00 -17.15 3.49
C PHE A 163 -18.58 -18.45 4.20
N SER A 164 -17.47 -18.42 4.94
CA SER A 164 -16.81 -19.61 5.51
C SER A 164 -17.47 -20.19 6.76
N GLY A 165 -18.51 -19.57 7.31
CA GLY A 165 -19.39 -20.24 8.27
C GLY A 165 -19.47 -19.65 9.67
N MET A 166 -20.09 -18.49 9.80
CA MET A 166 -20.93 -18.24 10.98
C MET A 166 -22.26 -19.02 10.87
N GLN A 167 -22.19 -20.36 10.87
CA GLN A 167 -23.39 -21.23 10.84
C GLN A 167 -24.35 -20.91 12.01
N ALA A 168 -23.82 -20.51 13.16
CA ALA A 168 -24.63 -20.14 14.33
C ALA A 168 -25.51 -18.90 14.12
N CYS A 169 -25.11 -17.97 13.25
CA CYS A 169 -25.94 -16.80 12.92
C CYS A 169 -26.97 -17.12 11.83
N ARG A 170 -26.81 -18.20 11.04
CA ARG A 170 -27.69 -18.54 9.91
C ARG A 170 -29.13 -18.88 10.34
N HIS A 171 -29.32 -19.44 11.54
CA HIS A 171 -30.64 -19.82 12.06
C HIS A 171 -31.38 -18.69 12.78
N VAL A 172 -30.68 -17.62 13.17
CA VAL A 172 -31.24 -16.46 13.91
C VAL A 172 -31.22 -15.19 13.05
N ALA A 173 -30.61 -15.25 11.86
CA ALA A 173 -30.44 -14.14 10.95
C ALA A 173 -31.79 -13.70 10.35
N GLY A 174 -32.31 -12.58 10.84
CA GLY A 174 -33.40 -11.87 10.18
C GLY A 174 -32.98 -11.30 8.82
N LYS A 175 -33.95 -10.81 8.05
CA LYS A 175 -33.76 -10.21 6.71
C LYS A 175 -32.66 -9.13 6.68
N PHE A 176 -32.50 -8.38 7.77
CA PHE A 176 -31.45 -7.36 7.90
C PHE A 176 -30.03 -7.91 7.87
N PHE A 177 -29.77 -9.08 8.48
CA PHE A 177 -28.45 -9.70 8.43
C PHE A 177 -28.10 -10.17 7.02
N LEU A 178 -29.07 -10.74 6.30
CA LEU A 178 -28.90 -11.11 4.91
C LEU A 178 -28.57 -9.88 4.07
N LEU A 179 -29.37 -8.80 4.19
CA LEU A 179 -29.13 -7.56 3.46
C LEU A 179 -27.72 -7.01 3.73
N ALA A 180 -27.32 -6.91 5.00
CA ALA A 180 -25.97 -6.47 5.35
C ALA A 180 -24.87 -7.36 4.77
N SER A 181 -25.08 -8.69 4.77
CA SER A 181 -24.11 -9.64 4.20
C SER A 181 -24.00 -9.50 2.67
N VAL A 182 -25.13 -9.30 1.99
CA VAL A 182 -25.19 -9.02 0.55
C VAL A 182 -24.47 -7.72 0.23
N SER A 183 -24.71 -6.65 0.99
CA SER A 183 -24.01 -5.37 0.80
C SER A 183 -22.51 -5.52 0.99
N VAL A 184 -22.07 -6.23 2.03
CA VAL A 184 -20.64 -6.52 2.25
C VAL A 184 -20.04 -7.31 1.09
N ALA A 185 -20.73 -8.34 0.60
CA ALA A 185 -20.25 -9.15 -0.53
C ALA A 185 -20.13 -8.33 -1.81
N PHE A 186 -21.16 -7.53 -2.13
CA PHE A 186 -21.17 -6.66 -3.29
C PHE A 186 -20.07 -5.60 -3.23
N MET A 187 -19.93 -4.91 -2.08
CA MET A 187 -18.85 -3.94 -1.87
C MET A 187 -17.48 -4.61 -1.98
N ALA A 188 -17.27 -5.75 -1.33
CA ALA A 188 -16.01 -6.48 -1.39
C ALA A 188 -15.57 -6.81 -2.83
N GLY A 189 -16.50 -7.21 -3.69
CA GLY A 189 -16.24 -7.44 -5.11
C GLY A 189 -15.94 -6.16 -5.90
N TRP A 190 -16.55 -5.03 -5.54
CA TRP A 190 -16.38 -3.74 -6.26
C TRP A 190 -15.12 -2.97 -5.84
N MET A 191 -14.54 -3.24 -4.67
CA MET A 191 -13.44 -2.44 -4.13
C MET A 191 -12.20 -2.36 -5.04
N HIS A 192 -11.68 -3.51 -5.51
CA HIS A 192 -10.40 -3.55 -6.21
C HIS A 192 -10.26 -4.81 -7.07
N GLU A 193 -10.05 -4.69 -8.38
CA GLU A 193 -9.97 -5.83 -9.32
C GLU A 193 -8.80 -6.78 -9.02
N GLY A 194 -7.64 -6.24 -8.66
CA GLY A 194 -6.48 -7.01 -8.16
C GLY A 194 -6.72 -7.84 -6.89
N VAL A 195 -7.85 -7.66 -6.20
CA VAL A 195 -8.30 -8.49 -5.07
C VAL A 195 -9.51 -9.33 -5.48
N SER A 196 -10.47 -8.73 -6.18
CA SER A 196 -11.73 -9.37 -6.53
C SER A 196 -11.58 -10.54 -7.49
N LEU A 197 -10.70 -10.43 -8.49
CA LEU A 197 -10.44 -11.51 -9.43
C LEU A 197 -9.79 -12.73 -8.73
N PRO A 198 -8.75 -12.58 -7.87
CA PRO A 198 -8.25 -13.67 -7.03
C PRO A 198 -9.32 -14.34 -6.16
N VAL A 199 -10.21 -13.58 -5.52
CA VAL A 199 -11.29 -14.14 -4.69
C VAL A 199 -12.28 -14.94 -5.54
N LEU A 200 -12.69 -14.44 -6.71
CA LEU A 200 -13.51 -15.20 -7.65
C LEU A 200 -12.82 -16.49 -8.11
N CYS A 201 -11.52 -16.46 -8.38
CA CYS A 201 -10.75 -17.66 -8.70
C CYS A 201 -10.82 -18.69 -7.57
N GLY A 202 -10.58 -18.26 -6.33
CA GLY A 202 -10.67 -19.12 -5.16
C GLY A 202 -12.09 -19.66 -4.90
N LEU A 203 -13.13 -18.85 -5.12
CA LEU A 203 -14.53 -19.29 -5.04
C LEU A 203 -14.86 -20.34 -6.10
N THR A 204 -14.36 -20.18 -7.33
CA THR A 204 -14.55 -21.15 -8.42
C THR A 204 -13.89 -22.49 -8.08
N VAL A 205 -12.66 -22.48 -7.59
CA VAL A 205 -11.97 -23.71 -7.15
C VAL A 205 -12.74 -24.37 -6.01
N LEU A 206 -13.22 -23.57 -5.04
CA LEU A 206 -14.01 -24.08 -3.93
C LEU A 206 -15.36 -24.66 -4.38
N LEU A 207 -16.01 -24.05 -5.37
CA LEU A 207 -17.25 -24.53 -5.97
C LEU A 207 -17.04 -25.89 -6.64
N VAL A 208 -16.00 -26.03 -7.45
CA VAL A 208 -15.62 -27.31 -8.09
C VAL A 208 -15.31 -28.36 -7.03
N ARG A 209 -14.53 -28.00 -6.00
CA ARG A 209 -14.20 -28.88 -4.87
C ARG A 209 -15.44 -29.38 -4.13
N ARG A 210 -16.44 -28.52 -3.96
CA ARG A 210 -17.74 -28.88 -3.35
C ARG A 210 -18.73 -29.47 -4.36
N HIS A 211 -18.28 -29.87 -5.56
CA HIS A 211 -19.10 -30.45 -6.62
C HIS A 211 -20.33 -29.59 -6.98
N PHE A 212 -20.13 -28.27 -7.09
CA PHE A 212 -21.16 -27.28 -7.40
C PHE A 212 -22.29 -27.18 -6.36
N LYS A 213 -22.04 -27.61 -5.12
CA LYS A 213 -23.01 -27.56 -4.01
C LYS A 213 -22.68 -26.46 -3.01
N PHE A 214 -23.11 -25.24 -3.32
CA PHE A 214 -23.25 -24.17 -2.34
C PHE A 214 -24.67 -24.15 -1.78
N VAL A 215 -24.83 -23.74 -0.52
CA VAL A 215 -26.16 -23.46 0.03
C VAL A 215 -26.70 -22.14 -0.54
N ALA A 216 -28.02 -21.94 -0.50
CA ALA A 216 -28.66 -20.73 -1.07
C ALA A 216 -28.01 -19.41 -0.59
N PHE A 217 -27.67 -19.33 0.71
CA PHE A 217 -26.97 -18.16 1.26
C PHE A 217 -25.60 -17.92 0.62
N GLU A 218 -24.80 -18.98 0.42
CA GLU A 218 -23.49 -18.90 -0.22
C GLU A 218 -23.61 -18.50 -1.69
N TRP A 219 -24.62 -19.01 -2.39
CA TRP A 219 -24.94 -18.58 -3.75
C TRP A 219 -25.28 -17.10 -3.84
N VAL A 220 -26.15 -16.62 -2.95
CA VAL A 220 -26.53 -15.20 -2.90
C VAL A 220 -25.27 -14.34 -2.68
N LEU A 221 -24.42 -14.68 -1.71
CA LEU A 221 -23.19 -13.93 -1.46
C LEU A 221 -22.21 -14.00 -2.65
N ALA A 222 -22.02 -15.17 -3.25
CA ALA A 222 -21.11 -15.34 -4.39
C ALA A 222 -21.58 -14.55 -5.62
N ILE A 223 -22.89 -14.55 -5.91
CA ILE A 223 -23.47 -13.78 -7.01
C ILE A 223 -23.35 -12.28 -6.73
N SER A 224 -23.66 -11.83 -5.52
CA SER A 224 -23.50 -10.42 -5.13
C SER A 224 -22.04 -9.96 -5.25
N TYR A 225 -21.10 -10.80 -4.83
CA TYR A 225 -19.67 -10.54 -4.99
C TYR A 225 -19.27 -10.43 -6.47
N ALA A 226 -19.71 -11.39 -7.28
CA ALA A 226 -19.45 -11.39 -8.72
C ALA A 226 -20.03 -10.15 -9.42
N ALA A 227 -21.22 -9.71 -9.02
CA ALA A 227 -21.83 -8.48 -9.55
C ALA A 227 -20.98 -7.24 -9.25
N GLY A 228 -20.45 -7.10 -8.03
CA GLY A 228 -19.51 -6.02 -7.69
C GLY A 228 -18.21 -6.11 -8.49
N ALA A 229 -17.66 -7.32 -8.63
CA ALA A 229 -16.43 -7.56 -9.40
C ALA A 229 -16.59 -7.22 -10.89
N VAL A 230 -17.77 -7.46 -11.47
CA VAL A 230 -18.09 -7.05 -12.85
C VAL A 230 -18.06 -5.53 -12.99
N LEU A 231 -18.58 -4.76 -12.03
CA LEU A 231 -18.59 -3.29 -12.11
C LEU A 231 -17.19 -2.67 -12.18
N VAL A 232 -16.24 -3.21 -11.40
CA VAL A 232 -14.84 -2.75 -11.45
C VAL A 232 -14.13 -3.25 -12.70
N ALA A 233 -14.33 -4.52 -13.09
CA ALA A 233 -13.62 -5.12 -14.22
C ALA A 233 -14.08 -4.60 -15.59
N PHE A 234 -15.33 -4.15 -15.69
CA PHE A 234 -15.91 -3.64 -16.95
C PHE A 234 -15.95 -2.11 -17.04
N SER A 235 -15.19 -1.41 -16.19
CA SER A 235 -15.04 0.03 -16.36
C SER A 235 -14.27 0.35 -17.65
N PRO A 236 -14.80 1.18 -18.57
CA PRO A 236 -14.12 1.54 -19.82
C PRO A 236 -12.72 2.11 -19.58
N GLY A 237 -12.53 2.87 -18.50
CA GLY A 237 -11.23 3.43 -18.14
C GLY A 237 -10.16 2.36 -17.91
N LEU A 238 -10.53 1.24 -17.27
CA LEU A 238 -9.61 0.12 -17.07
C LEU A 238 -9.18 -0.50 -18.41
N TRP A 239 -10.11 -0.66 -19.35
CA TRP A 239 -9.83 -1.21 -20.67
C TRP A 239 -9.00 -0.25 -21.53
N GLY A 240 -9.30 1.06 -21.49
CA GLY A 240 -8.50 2.07 -22.19
C GLY A 240 -7.05 2.13 -21.69
N ARG A 241 -6.79 1.80 -20.42
CA ARG A 241 -5.43 1.65 -19.89
C ARG A 241 -4.71 0.41 -20.40
N ILE A 242 -5.44 -0.68 -20.70
CA ILE A 242 -4.84 -1.89 -21.29
C ILE A 242 -4.41 -1.60 -22.73
N ASP A 243 -5.20 -0.83 -23.47
CA ASP A 243 -4.92 -0.47 -24.87
C ASP A 243 -3.77 0.54 -25.02
N GLY A 244 -3.58 1.43 -24.02
CA GLY A 244 -2.51 2.43 -24.00
C GLY A 244 -1.19 1.96 -23.37
N VAL A 245 -1.17 0.79 -22.73
CA VAL A 245 0.09 0.15 -22.32
C VAL A 245 0.65 -0.52 -23.55
N ASP A 246 1.74 0.01 -24.10
CA ASP A 246 2.59 -0.73 -25.02
C ASP A 246 2.94 -2.06 -24.34
N VAL A 247 2.24 -3.13 -24.73
CA VAL A 247 2.59 -4.53 -24.43
C VAL A 247 3.84 -4.93 -25.25
N GLY A 248 4.64 -3.94 -25.66
CA GLY A 248 5.93 -4.07 -26.29
C GLY A 248 6.95 -4.63 -25.30
N GLY A 249 7.27 -5.91 -25.48
CA GLY A 249 8.51 -6.50 -24.99
C GLY A 249 8.67 -6.51 -23.46
N VAL A 250 7.75 -7.12 -22.72
CA VAL A 250 8.03 -7.47 -21.32
C VAL A 250 9.16 -8.49 -21.27
N SER A 251 10.40 -8.00 -21.09
CA SER A 251 11.54 -8.85 -20.74
C SER A 251 11.29 -9.49 -19.37
N PHE A 252 10.74 -10.70 -19.38
CA PHE A 252 10.56 -11.52 -18.18
C PHE A 252 11.91 -12.07 -17.74
N SER A 253 12.61 -11.34 -16.88
CA SER A 253 13.76 -11.88 -16.18
C SER A 253 13.30 -12.72 -14.99
N VAL A 254 13.74 -13.98 -14.91
CA VAL A 254 13.55 -14.84 -13.72
C VAL A 254 14.06 -14.15 -12.45
N ARG A 255 15.13 -13.35 -12.57
CA ARG A 255 15.66 -12.56 -11.46
C ARG A 255 14.66 -11.52 -10.95
N HIS A 256 13.94 -10.85 -11.86
CA HIS A 256 12.90 -9.89 -11.50
C HIS A 256 11.74 -10.61 -10.79
N MET A 257 11.27 -11.73 -11.33
CA MET A 257 10.21 -12.54 -10.72
C MET A 257 10.56 -12.99 -9.29
N LEU A 258 11.75 -13.56 -9.10
CA LEU A 258 12.21 -14.01 -7.78
C LEU A 258 12.36 -12.85 -6.80
N ARG A 259 12.85 -11.70 -7.25
CA ARG A 259 12.96 -10.49 -6.43
C ARG A 259 11.58 -9.98 -6.01
N THR A 260 10.63 -9.88 -6.94
CA THR A 260 9.25 -9.47 -6.66
C THR A 260 8.59 -10.42 -5.67
N LEU A 261 8.75 -11.74 -5.85
CA LEU A 261 8.21 -12.72 -4.91
C LEU A 261 8.80 -12.59 -3.50
N ALA A 262 10.12 -12.44 -3.39
CA ALA A 262 10.80 -12.33 -2.10
C ALA A 262 10.42 -11.06 -1.33
N LEU A 263 10.18 -9.95 -2.03
CA LEU A 263 9.88 -8.66 -1.41
C LEU A 263 8.37 -8.46 -1.16
N CYS A 264 7.51 -8.88 -2.09
CA CYS A 264 6.07 -8.68 -1.98
C CYS A 264 5.38 -9.77 -1.15
N PHE A 265 5.92 -11.00 -1.13
CA PHE A 265 5.21 -12.15 -0.57
C PHE A 265 6.00 -12.96 0.48
N PRO A 266 6.65 -12.32 1.48
CA PRO A 266 7.49 -13.04 2.44
C PRO A 266 6.69 -14.01 3.33
N VAL A 267 5.52 -13.61 3.85
CA VAL A 267 4.71 -14.49 4.72
C VAL A 267 4.08 -15.60 3.92
N SER A 268 3.57 -15.27 2.74
CA SER A 268 2.95 -16.23 1.85
C SER A 268 3.96 -17.26 1.33
N GLY A 269 5.20 -16.83 1.02
CA GLY A 269 6.32 -17.72 0.72
C GLY A 269 6.72 -18.62 1.88
N PHE A 270 6.78 -18.08 3.11
CA PHE A 270 7.00 -18.88 4.32
C PHE A 270 5.91 -19.93 4.52
N LEU A 271 4.64 -19.56 4.32
CA LEU A 271 3.51 -20.48 4.39
C LEU A 271 3.67 -21.63 3.38
N THR A 272 4.02 -21.32 2.13
CA THR A 272 4.31 -22.34 1.10
C THR A 272 5.40 -23.30 1.59
N ALA A 273 6.50 -22.80 2.16
CA ALA A 273 7.56 -23.64 2.70
C ALA A 273 7.08 -24.55 3.84
N VAL A 274 6.27 -24.03 4.77
CA VAL A 274 5.68 -24.82 5.88
C VAL A 274 4.76 -25.92 5.34
N VAL A 275 3.93 -25.61 4.34
CA VAL A 275 3.01 -26.55 3.72
C VAL A 275 3.77 -27.64 2.96
N CYS A 276 4.75 -27.28 2.13
CA CYS A 276 5.60 -28.24 1.42
C CYS A 276 6.32 -29.17 2.38
N THR A 277 6.95 -28.62 3.43
CA THR A 277 7.63 -29.41 4.48
C THR A 277 6.64 -30.32 5.21
N GLY A 278 5.44 -29.81 5.49
CA GLY A 278 4.35 -30.55 6.11
C GLY A 278 3.82 -31.70 5.26
N CYS A 279 3.75 -31.51 3.95
CA CYS A 279 3.44 -32.57 3.01
C CYS A 279 4.55 -33.63 3.00
N LEU A 280 5.82 -33.28 3.08
CA LEU A 280 6.94 -34.24 3.08
C LEU A 280 7.09 -34.99 4.41
N CYS A 281 6.78 -34.37 5.55
CA CYS A 281 6.99 -34.94 6.88
C CYS A 281 5.71 -35.57 7.45
N LYS A 282 5.63 -36.91 7.58
CA LYS A 282 4.44 -37.63 8.07
C LYS A 282 3.84 -37.07 9.38
N ARG A 283 4.68 -36.84 10.40
CA ARG A 283 4.24 -36.27 11.70
C ARG A 283 3.63 -34.89 11.56
N LEU A 284 4.14 -34.08 10.63
CA LEU A 284 3.66 -32.72 10.40
C LEU A 284 2.37 -32.75 9.57
N ARG A 285 2.31 -33.62 8.54
CA ARG A 285 1.12 -33.91 7.73
C ARG A 285 -0.10 -34.26 8.59
N GLU A 286 0.08 -35.13 9.58
CA GLU A 286 -0.98 -35.54 10.51
C GLU A 286 -1.49 -34.36 11.37
N ARG A 287 -0.62 -33.40 11.74
CA ARG A 287 -1.00 -32.23 12.55
C ARG A 287 -1.67 -31.11 11.74
N ILE A 288 -1.31 -30.95 10.47
CA ILE A 288 -1.80 -29.85 9.63
C ILE A 288 -2.87 -30.28 8.63
N GLY A 289 -3.06 -31.58 8.40
CA GLY A 289 -3.95 -32.11 7.36
C GLY A 289 -5.36 -31.55 7.44
N ASN A 290 -5.95 -31.51 8.64
CA ASN A 290 -7.27 -30.93 8.85
C ASN A 290 -7.35 -29.43 8.49
N VAL A 291 -6.26 -28.69 8.69
CA VAL A 291 -6.20 -27.26 8.35
C VAL A 291 -6.05 -27.09 6.84
N ILE A 292 -5.12 -27.81 6.21
CA ILE A 292 -4.87 -27.74 4.77
C ILE A 292 -6.10 -28.16 3.97
N SER A 293 -6.83 -29.17 4.45
CA SER A 293 -8.07 -29.61 3.82
C SER A 293 -9.27 -28.72 4.17
N SER A 294 -9.14 -27.66 4.95
CA SER A 294 -10.27 -26.77 5.24
C SER A 294 -10.59 -25.88 4.04
N ASP A 295 -11.87 -25.53 3.87
CA ASP A 295 -12.31 -24.68 2.76
C ASP A 295 -11.70 -23.28 2.82
N LEU A 296 -11.52 -22.73 4.03
CA LEU A 296 -10.82 -21.46 4.21
C LEU A 296 -9.39 -21.53 3.68
N PHE A 297 -8.68 -22.62 3.95
CA PHE A 297 -7.29 -22.79 3.51
C PHE A 297 -7.22 -22.87 1.99
N VAL A 298 -8.05 -23.71 1.37
CA VAL A 298 -8.10 -23.83 -0.10
C VAL A 298 -8.44 -22.50 -0.76
N LEU A 299 -9.49 -21.82 -0.29
CA LEU A 299 -9.89 -20.51 -0.79
C LEU A 299 -8.74 -19.49 -0.69
N SER A 300 -8.11 -19.39 0.48
CA SER A 300 -7.04 -18.43 0.74
C SER A 300 -5.79 -18.71 -0.08
N VAL A 301 -5.37 -19.97 -0.23
CA VAL A 301 -4.21 -20.33 -1.06
C VAL A 301 -4.47 -20.02 -2.53
N CYS A 302 -5.68 -20.31 -3.04
CA CYS A 302 -6.02 -19.95 -4.42
C CYS A 302 -5.96 -18.43 -4.63
N ILE A 303 -6.49 -17.63 -3.70
CA ILE A 303 -6.37 -16.17 -3.73
C ILE A 303 -4.90 -15.76 -3.80
N MET A 304 -4.06 -16.26 -2.89
CA MET A 304 -2.65 -15.90 -2.81
C MET A 304 -1.90 -16.23 -4.10
N VAL A 305 -2.09 -17.43 -4.66
CA VAL A 305 -1.47 -17.84 -5.92
C VAL A 305 -1.93 -16.98 -7.09
N SER A 306 -3.23 -16.67 -7.19
CA SER A 306 -3.75 -15.76 -8.21
C SER A 306 -3.17 -14.34 -8.08
N SER A 307 -3.06 -13.82 -6.85
CA SER A 307 -2.43 -12.53 -6.59
C SER A 307 -0.96 -12.50 -7.00
N TYR A 308 -0.21 -13.60 -6.81
CA TYR A 308 1.18 -13.69 -7.28
C TYR A 308 1.28 -13.49 -8.79
N PHE A 309 0.43 -14.19 -9.56
CA PHE A 309 0.41 -14.04 -11.01
C PHE A 309 0.09 -12.60 -11.41
N ILE A 310 -0.95 -12.00 -10.82
CA ILE A 310 -1.32 -10.61 -11.11
C ILE A 310 -0.14 -9.68 -10.85
N VAL A 311 0.50 -9.74 -9.68
CA VAL A 311 1.62 -8.86 -9.32
C VAL A 311 2.83 -9.05 -10.24
N ILE A 312 3.16 -10.30 -10.59
CA ILE A 312 4.28 -10.61 -11.49
C ILE A 312 4.01 -10.08 -12.91
N PHE A 313 2.82 -10.31 -13.45
CA PHE A 313 2.49 -9.92 -14.83
C PHE A 313 2.20 -8.43 -14.97
N SER A 314 1.64 -7.79 -13.95
CA SER A 314 1.34 -6.35 -13.97
C SER A 314 2.52 -5.47 -13.50
N LYS A 315 3.62 -6.07 -13.01
CA LYS A 315 4.72 -5.36 -12.33
C LYS A 315 4.20 -4.43 -11.22
N ALA A 316 3.15 -4.85 -10.52
CA ALA A 316 2.53 -4.04 -9.49
C ALA A 316 3.50 -3.78 -8.32
N SER A 317 3.33 -2.62 -7.67
CA SER A 317 4.13 -2.24 -6.52
C SER A 317 3.81 -3.10 -5.29
N PHE A 318 4.65 -3.00 -4.25
CA PHE A 318 4.60 -3.89 -3.10
C PHE A 318 3.25 -3.90 -2.37
N ARG A 319 2.51 -2.78 -2.36
CA ARG A 319 1.17 -2.67 -1.75
C ARG A 319 0.14 -3.62 -2.37
N ALA A 320 0.32 -4.05 -3.62
CA ALA A 320 -0.59 -5.01 -4.27
C ALA A 320 -0.66 -6.36 -3.56
N ALA A 321 0.36 -6.72 -2.77
CA ALA A 321 0.39 -7.96 -2.00
C ALA A 321 -0.33 -7.88 -0.64
N PHE A 322 -0.84 -6.70 -0.25
CA PHE A 322 -1.40 -6.45 1.09
C PHE A 322 -2.46 -7.47 1.51
N PHE A 323 -3.45 -7.74 0.64
CA PHE A 323 -4.53 -8.67 0.96
C PHE A 323 -4.05 -10.13 1.05
N SER A 324 -3.22 -10.58 0.12
CA SER A 324 -2.66 -11.93 0.13
C SER A 324 -1.74 -12.18 1.33
N GLU A 325 -0.91 -11.21 1.71
CA GLU A 325 -0.04 -11.31 2.89
C GLU A 325 -0.88 -11.36 4.18
N LEU A 326 -1.97 -10.59 4.25
CA LEU A 326 -2.90 -10.69 5.37
C LEU A 326 -3.50 -12.11 5.50
N LEU A 327 -3.92 -12.72 4.40
CA LEU A 327 -4.39 -14.11 4.40
C LEU A 327 -3.27 -15.08 4.77
N GLY A 328 -2.04 -14.85 4.31
CA GLY A 328 -0.85 -15.58 4.73
C GLY A 328 -0.65 -15.55 6.25
N ILE A 329 -0.72 -14.37 6.86
CA ILE A 329 -0.63 -14.20 8.32
C ILE A 329 -1.77 -14.96 9.01
N VAL A 330 -3.01 -14.83 8.55
CA VAL A 330 -4.18 -15.56 9.08
C VAL A 330 -3.96 -17.08 9.04
N LEU A 331 -3.46 -17.62 7.93
CA LEU A 331 -3.21 -19.06 7.78
C LEU A 331 -2.03 -19.55 8.61
N VAL A 332 -0.93 -18.78 8.71
CA VAL A 332 0.21 -19.10 9.58
C VAL A 332 -0.24 -19.19 11.03
N PHE A 333 -1.05 -18.23 11.51
CA PHE A 333 -1.59 -18.29 12.86
C PHE A 333 -2.55 -19.46 13.05
N ARG A 334 -3.38 -19.77 12.06
CA ARG A 334 -4.27 -20.95 12.11
C ARG A 334 -3.50 -22.27 12.18
N LEU A 335 -2.39 -22.40 11.46
CA LEU A 335 -1.49 -23.56 11.54
C LEU A 335 -0.75 -23.61 12.88
N SER A 336 -0.29 -22.46 13.38
CA SER A 336 0.51 -22.38 14.61
C SER A 336 -0.17 -23.00 15.83
N VAL A 337 -1.51 -22.94 15.89
CA VAL A 337 -2.33 -23.53 16.97
C VAL A 337 -2.08 -25.04 17.11
N ASN A 338 -1.81 -25.74 16.01
CA ASN A 338 -1.59 -27.19 16.00
C ASN A 338 -0.11 -27.58 16.06
N LEU A 339 0.79 -26.62 15.85
CA LEU A 339 2.23 -26.85 15.72
C LEU A 339 3.01 -26.45 16.96
N ILE A 340 2.60 -25.38 17.63
CA ILE A 340 3.33 -24.79 18.74
C ILE A 340 2.76 -25.32 20.07
N PRO A 341 3.58 -25.96 20.93
CA PRO A 341 3.13 -26.43 22.23
C PRO A 341 2.73 -25.25 23.13
N SER A 342 1.83 -25.50 24.07
CA SER A 342 1.41 -24.47 25.02
C SER A 342 2.58 -24.02 25.89
N PHE A 343 2.95 -22.75 25.80
CA PHE A 343 3.99 -22.16 26.63
C PHE A 343 3.58 -22.07 28.11
N CYS A 344 4.55 -22.24 29.02
CA CYS A 344 4.32 -22.01 30.43
C CYS A 344 3.97 -20.54 30.72
N ARG A 345 3.34 -20.28 31.88
CA ARG A 345 2.85 -18.92 32.23
C ARG A 345 3.95 -17.86 32.18
N ARG A 346 5.17 -18.17 32.64
CA ARG A 346 6.30 -17.22 32.66
C ARG A 346 6.71 -16.80 31.25
N VAL A 347 6.84 -17.76 30.32
CA VAL A 347 7.17 -17.48 28.91
C VAL A 347 6.09 -16.64 28.25
N ARG A 348 4.80 -16.91 28.51
CA ARG A 348 3.71 -16.08 27.96
C ARG A 348 3.72 -14.64 28.46
N ILE A 349 4.01 -14.43 29.75
CA ILE A 349 4.12 -13.09 30.33
C ILE A 349 5.32 -12.35 29.73
N ALA A 350 6.48 -13.02 29.64
CA ALA A 350 7.67 -12.44 29.01
C ALA A 350 7.42 -12.08 27.54
N ALA A 351 6.78 -12.97 26.77
CA ALA A 351 6.41 -12.71 25.38
C ALA A 351 5.43 -11.53 25.25
N CYS A 352 4.42 -11.42 26.12
CA CYS A 352 3.54 -10.26 26.14
C CYS A 352 4.30 -8.96 26.40
N GLY A 353 5.17 -8.95 27.41
CA GLY A 353 5.98 -7.77 27.75
C GLY A 353 6.88 -7.37 26.57
N LEU A 354 7.55 -8.34 25.96
CA LEU A 354 8.39 -8.10 24.78
C LEU A 354 7.58 -7.56 23.59
N CYS A 355 6.42 -8.15 23.28
CA CYS A 355 5.57 -7.65 22.19
C CYS A 355 5.14 -6.21 22.42
N ILE A 356 4.76 -5.84 23.65
CA ILE A 356 4.36 -4.47 23.99
C ILE A 356 5.56 -3.53 23.79
N VAL A 357 6.74 -3.87 24.33
CA VAL A 357 7.95 -3.05 24.19
C VAL A 357 8.31 -2.86 22.73
N VAL A 358 8.31 -3.93 21.93
CA VAL A 358 8.62 -3.87 20.50
C VAL A 358 7.61 -3.03 19.73
N LEU A 359 6.30 -3.24 19.96
CA LEU A 359 5.25 -2.45 19.31
C LEU A 359 5.35 -0.97 19.67
N CYS A 360 5.56 -0.64 20.95
CA CYS A 360 5.72 0.73 21.40
C CYS A 360 6.97 1.38 20.79
N ALA A 361 8.13 0.70 20.83
CA ALA A 361 9.36 1.23 20.24
C ALA A 361 9.23 1.43 18.73
N PHE A 362 8.64 0.45 18.03
CA PHE A 362 8.43 0.50 16.59
C PHE A 362 7.54 1.68 16.18
N TYR A 363 6.32 1.77 16.74
CA TYR A 363 5.40 2.84 16.36
C TYR A 363 5.81 4.22 16.87
N SER A 364 6.52 4.31 18.00
CA SER A 364 7.12 5.59 18.41
C SER A 364 8.13 6.07 17.37
N GLY A 365 8.95 5.16 16.83
CA GLY A 365 9.88 5.45 15.75
C GLY A 365 9.18 5.88 14.45
N VAL A 366 8.18 5.11 14.00
CA VAL A 366 7.40 5.42 12.78
C VAL A 366 6.71 6.78 12.92
N LEU A 367 6.00 7.03 14.03
CA LEU A 367 5.27 8.27 14.25
C LEU A 367 6.20 9.47 14.42
N PHE A 368 7.36 9.32 15.06
CA PHE A 368 8.36 10.38 15.16
C PHE A 368 8.83 10.84 13.78
N TRP A 369 9.21 9.91 12.91
CA TRP A 369 9.67 10.25 11.56
C TRP A 369 8.53 10.75 10.67
N GLN A 370 7.34 10.16 10.76
CA GLN A 370 6.19 10.66 10.02
C GLN A 370 5.81 12.08 10.45
N TYR A 371 5.87 12.40 11.74
CA TYR A 371 5.64 13.75 12.23
C TYR A 371 6.64 14.76 11.64
N ARG A 372 7.93 14.40 11.55
CA ARG A 372 8.94 15.26 10.90
C ARG A 372 8.64 15.48 9.42
N ILE A 373 8.26 14.43 8.70
CA ILE A 373 7.86 14.51 7.27
C ILE A 373 6.63 15.40 7.12
N TYR A 374 5.64 15.24 7.99
CA TYR A 374 4.42 16.05 8.01
C TYR A 374 4.71 17.54 8.16
N GLU A 375 5.53 17.91 9.14
CA GLU A 375 5.91 19.31 9.40
C GLU A 375 6.68 19.91 8.20
N GLN A 376 7.60 19.16 7.61
CA GLN A 376 8.32 19.59 6.41
C GLN A 376 7.40 19.80 5.22
N CYS A 377 6.49 18.85 4.94
CA CYS A 377 5.55 18.98 3.83
C CYS A 377 4.60 20.16 4.03
N ARG A 378 4.14 20.38 5.27
CA ARG A 378 3.32 21.54 5.61
C ARG A 378 4.05 22.85 5.34
N TYR A 379 5.32 22.96 5.72
CA TYR A 379 6.15 24.13 5.40
C TYR A 379 6.30 24.33 3.89
N ILE A 380 6.65 23.26 3.17
CA ILE A 380 6.86 23.31 1.72
C ILE A 380 5.59 23.74 1.00
N TYR A 381 4.43 23.18 1.33
CA TYR A 381 3.17 23.57 0.67
C TYR A 381 2.83 25.05 0.87
N VAL A 382 3.05 25.60 2.06
CA VAL A 382 2.81 27.04 2.32
C VAL A 382 3.78 27.92 1.51
N GLU A 383 5.05 27.55 1.40
CA GLU A 383 6.02 28.31 0.60
C GLU A 383 5.74 28.19 -0.91
N LEU A 384 5.31 27.02 -1.36
CA LEU A 384 4.97 26.76 -2.75
C LEU A 384 3.78 27.58 -3.25
N GLU A 385 2.88 28.05 -2.39
CA GLU A 385 1.83 29.01 -2.77
C GLU A 385 2.43 30.33 -3.29
N ASN A 386 3.58 30.74 -2.76
CA ASN A 386 4.19 32.03 -3.08
C ASN A 386 5.36 31.94 -4.05
N ARG A 387 6.04 30.79 -4.12
CA ARG A 387 7.28 30.62 -4.88
C ARG A 387 7.31 29.25 -5.58
N PRO A 388 7.40 29.19 -6.93
CA PRO A 388 7.44 27.93 -7.65
C PRO A 388 8.72 27.10 -7.38
N VAL A 389 9.85 27.77 -7.15
CA VAL A 389 11.13 27.13 -6.86
C VAL A 389 11.47 27.30 -5.38
N LEU A 390 11.62 26.19 -4.66
CA LEU A 390 11.93 26.17 -3.24
C LEU A 390 13.19 25.34 -2.97
N PHE A 391 14.11 25.93 -2.21
CA PHE A 391 15.26 25.23 -1.62
C PHE A 391 14.94 24.91 -0.17
N ALA A 392 14.79 23.62 0.17
CA ALA A 392 14.42 23.16 1.50
C ALA A 392 15.02 21.78 1.80
N ASP A 393 15.42 21.56 3.06
CA ASP A 393 15.87 20.25 3.51
C ASP A 393 14.68 19.31 3.72
N MET A 394 14.78 18.12 3.15
CA MET A 394 13.71 17.13 3.09
C MET A 394 14.18 15.82 3.70
N VAL A 395 13.29 15.13 4.43
CA VAL A 395 13.52 13.74 4.81
C VAL A 395 13.39 12.89 3.55
N GLU A 396 14.54 12.62 2.92
CA GLU A 396 14.60 11.71 1.78
C GLU A 396 14.38 10.27 2.22
N TYR A 397 14.88 9.92 3.42
CA TYR A 397 14.85 8.56 3.93
C TYR A 397 14.57 8.50 5.43
N SER A 398 13.65 7.63 5.81
CA SER A 398 13.46 7.21 7.19
C SER A 398 14.46 6.08 7.55
N PRO A 399 14.82 5.94 8.83
CA PRO A 399 15.67 4.84 9.29
C PRO A 399 15.05 3.46 9.02
N TRP A 400 15.90 2.46 8.76
CA TRP A 400 15.46 1.11 8.40
C TRP A 400 14.51 0.45 9.41
N TYR A 401 14.55 0.84 10.69
CA TYR A 401 13.69 0.30 11.73
C TYR A 401 12.23 0.75 11.63
N THR A 402 11.89 1.73 10.78
CA THR A 402 10.51 2.07 10.44
C THR A 402 9.89 1.09 9.43
N LEU A 403 10.71 0.19 8.87
CA LEU A 403 10.35 -0.76 7.83
C LEU A 403 9.69 -0.12 6.59
N GLY A 404 10.04 1.15 6.32
CA GLY A 404 9.51 1.90 5.18
C GLY A 404 8.03 2.25 5.29
N GLN A 405 7.42 2.17 6.49
CA GLN A 405 6.00 2.53 6.66
C GLN A 405 5.74 4.02 6.44
N THR A 406 6.70 4.87 6.79
CA THR A 406 6.60 6.32 6.60
C THR A 406 6.48 6.68 5.12
N THR A 407 6.01 7.89 4.86
CA THR A 407 5.90 8.45 3.50
C THR A 407 7.18 9.22 3.12
N ASP A 408 8.35 8.68 3.47
CA ASP A 408 9.64 9.29 3.13
C ASP A 408 9.88 9.23 1.60
N GLY A 409 10.77 10.10 1.11
CA GLY A 409 11.08 10.16 -0.31
C GLY A 409 9.97 10.74 -1.18
N LEU A 410 8.92 11.34 -0.59
CA LEU A 410 7.82 11.99 -1.31
C LEU A 410 8.33 12.95 -2.41
N TRP A 411 9.27 13.82 -2.04
CA TRP A 411 9.84 14.84 -2.93
C TRP A 411 10.85 14.31 -3.95
N ARG A 412 10.86 12.99 -4.14
CA ARG A 412 11.57 12.29 -5.21
C ARG A 412 10.62 11.55 -6.13
N ASN A 413 9.35 11.45 -5.75
CA ASN A 413 8.37 10.70 -6.48
C ASN A 413 7.91 11.50 -7.71
N PRO A 414 8.10 10.98 -8.93
CA PRO A 414 7.60 11.61 -10.15
C PRO A 414 6.14 12.02 -10.09
N LEU A 415 5.32 11.12 -9.56
CA LEU A 415 3.87 11.30 -9.52
C LEU A 415 3.50 12.48 -8.61
N GLN A 416 4.28 12.74 -7.57
CA GLN A 416 4.03 13.88 -6.68
C GLN A 416 4.20 15.20 -7.44
N PHE A 417 5.28 15.36 -8.21
CA PHE A 417 5.51 16.59 -8.98
C PHE A 417 4.50 16.75 -10.10
N HIS A 418 4.14 15.65 -10.78
CA HIS A 418 3.08 15.64 -11.78
C HIS A 418 1.78 16.22 -11.21
N VAL A 419 1.30 15.67 -10.10
CA VAL A 419 0.03 16.10 -9.51
C VAL A 419 0.11 17.52 -8.96
N LEU A 420 1.24 17.95 -8.38
CA LEU A 420 1.41 19.33 -7.91
C LEU A 420 1.42 20.33 -9.06
N ASN A 421 2.05 20.01 -10.19
CA ASN A 421 2.07 20.89 -11.37
C ASN A 421 0.67 21.03 -11.98
N GLU A 422 -0.14 19.98 -11.96
CA GLU A 422 -1.56 20.08 -12.33
C GLU A 422 -2.35 20.94 -11.34
N HIS A 423 -2.13 20.73 -10.03
CA HIS A 423 -2.79 21.47 -8.95
C HIS A 423 -2.57 22.99 -9.03
N TYR A 424 -1.31 23.41 -9.19
CA TYR A 424 -0.96 24.83 -9.27
C TYR A 424 -1.12 25.44 -10.68
N GLY A 425 -1.35 24.60 -11.69
CA GLY A 425 -1.57 24.98 -13.09
C GLY A 425 -0.29 25.17 -13.90
N ALA A 426 -0.43 25.12 -15.24
CA ALA A 426 0.67 25.11 -16.21
C ALA A 426 1.65 26.30 -16.12
N ASN A 427 1.24 27.41 -15.51
CA ASN A 427 2.07 28.61 -15.36
C ASN A 427 3.01 28.54 -14.14
N LYS A 428 2.93 27.49 -13.31
CA LYS A 428 3.70 27.35 -12.08
C LYS A 428 4.31 25.95 -11.98
N GLN A 429 5.47 25.77 -12.61
CA GLN A 429 6.24 24.54 -12.45
C GLN A 429 6.87 24.52 -11.06
N VAL A 430 6.40 23.60 -10.23
CA VAL A 430 6.86 23.40 -8.86
C VAL A 430 8.16 22.62 -8.86
N VAL A 431 9.17 23.20 -8.23
CA VAL A 431 10.49 22.60 -8.07
C VAL A 431 10.89 22.68 -6.59
N VAL A 432 11.23 21.54 -6.00
CA VAL A 432 11.72 21.46 -4.62
C VAL A 432 13.09 20.80 -4.61
N LEU A 433 14.09 21.56 -4.20
CA LEU A 433 15.51 21.18 -4.21
C LEU A 433 16.08 21.17 -2.79
N PRO A 434 17.13 20.38 -2.53
CA PRO A 434 17.88 20.46 -1.28
C PRO A 434 18.38 21.87 -0.99
N TYR A 435 18.41 22.27 0.29
CA TYR A 435 18.87 23.62 0.64
C TYR A 435 20.33 23.87 0.26
N SER A 436 21.18 22.84 0.26
CA SER A 436 22.59 22.93 -0.12
C SER A 436 22.82 23.34 -1.58
N LEU A 437 21.84 23.13 -2.47
CA LEU A 437 21.92 23.56 -3.87
C LEU A 437 21.63 25.06 -4.04
N LYS A 438 21.23 25.75 -2.98
CA LYS A 438 20.97 27.20 -3.03
C LYS A 438 22.28 27.94 -3.30
N GLY A 439 22.35 28.58 -4.46
CA GLY A 439 23.58 29.26 -4.91
C GLY A 439 24.61 28.30 -5.50
N PHE A 440 24.16 27.18 -6.07
CA PHE A 440 24.99 26.28 -6.88
C PHE A 440 25.91 27.07 -7.84
N ASP A 441 27.17 26.66 -7.87
CA ASP A 441 28.22 27.23 -8.71
C ASP A 441 28.99 26.09 -9.37
N CYS A 442 28.87 25.97 -10.70
CA CYS A 442 29.50 24.91 -11.47
C CYS A 442 31.03 24.87 -11.29
N ASP A 443 31.66 26.05 -11.11
CA ASP A 443 33.11 26.16 -10.92
C ASP A 443 33.60 25.50 -9.61
N ARG A 444 32.70 25.29 -8.66
CA ARG A 444 32.97 24.63 -7.37
C ARG A 444 32.60 23.14 -7.37
N ALA A 445 31.95 22.66 -8.43
CA ALA A 445 31.52 21.28 -8.54
C ALA A 445 32.67 20.38 -9.02
N VAL A 446 32.59 19.10 -8.66
CA VAL A 446 33.56 18.08 -9.10
C VAL A 446 33.00 17.36 -10.32
N ALA A 447 33.67 17.46 -11.46
CA ALA A 447 33.27 16.74 -12.66
C ALA A 447 33.34 15.22 -12.46
N LEU A 448 32.30 14.52 -12.89
CA LEU A 448 32.28 13.07 -13.02
C LEU A 448 32.74 12.66 -14.43
N GLY A 449 33.24 11.44 -14.56
CA GLY A 449 33.51 10.87 -15.89
C GLY A 449 32.23 10.58 -16.67
N GLY A 450 32.39 10.27 -17.95
CA GLY A 450 31.29 9.90 -18.86
C GLY A 450 30.90 11.02 -19.83
N ASP A 451 29.90 10.75 -20.66
CA ASP A 451 29.43 11.67 -21.70
C ASP A 451 28.30 12.60 -21.25
N ALA A 452 27.71 12.36 -20.08
CA ALA A 452 26.58 13.16 -19.60
C ALA A 452 26.96 14.55 -19.08
N GLY A 453 28.26 14.84 -18.92
CA GLY A 453 28.72 16.12 -18.35
C GLY A 453 28.35 16.28 -16.86
N ALA A 454 28.10 15.18 -16.15
CA ALA A 454 27.63 15.20 -14.78
C ALA A 454 28.69 15.78 -13.81
N VAL A 455 28.22 16.47 -12.78
CA VAL A 455 29.05 17.02 -11.71
C VAL A 455 28.50 16.63 -10.34
N VAL A 456 29.36 16.63 -9.32
CA VAL A 456 28.96 16.47 -7.91
C VAL A 456 29.14 17.79 -7.19
N TYR A 457 28.08 18.25 -6.53
CA TYR A 457 28.09 19.46 -5.70
C TYR A 457 27.35 19.17 -4.39
N GLU A 458 28.00 19.41 -3.25
CA GLU A 458 27.45 19.19 -1.90
C GLU A 458 26.80 17.80 -1.72
N GLY A 459 27.42 16.77 -2.33
CA GLY A 459 26.95 15.37 -2.27
C GLY A 459 25.82 15.02 -3.24
N TYR A 460 25.36 15.97 -4.07
CA TYR A 460 24.33 15.74 -5.08
C TYR A 460 24.93 15.66 -6.48
N THR A 461 24.42 14.73 -7.28
CA THR A 461 24.79 14.59 -8.70
C THR A 461 23.89 15.47 -9.56
N LEU A 462 24.51 16.36 -10.34
CA LEU A 462 23.84 17.31 -11.21
C LEU A 462 24.27 17.07 -12.66
N ILE A 463 23.38 17.29 -13.61
CA ILE A 463 23.62 17.10 -15.04
C ILE A 463 23.20 18.38 -15.78
N PRO A 464 24.03 18.94 -16.66
CA PRO A 464 23.64 20.12 -17.43
C PRO A 464 22.59 19.75 -18.48
N GLN A 465 21.73 20.69 -18.84
CA GLN A 465 20.89 20.52 -20.02
C GLN A 465 21.78 20.38 -21.27
N ASN A 466 21.49 19.38 -22.09
CA ASN A 466 22.13 19.16 -23.38
C ASN A 466 21.07 18.94 -24.46
N ASP A 467 21.48 18.80 -25.72
CA ASP A 467 20.56 18.63 -26.85
C ASP A 467 19.63 17.41 -26.70
N ALA A 468 20.13 16.32 -26.09
CA ALA A 468 19.34 15.12 -25.85
C ALA A 468 18.22 15.37 -24.82
N LEU A 469 18.55 15.95 -23.68
CA LEU A 469 17.60 16.31 -22.63
C LEU A 469 16.65 17.42 -23.09
N ALA A 470 17.12 18.38 -23.87
CA ALA A 470 16.30 19.43 -24.45
C ALA A 470 15.25 18.83 -25.41
N ALA A 471 15.66 17.91 -26.28
CA ALA A 471 14.72 17.22 -27.18
C ALA A 471 13.69 16.39 -26.40
N GLU A 472 14.13 15.67 -25.36
CA GLU A 472 13.25 14.87 -24.51
C GLU A 472 12.25 15.75 -23.73
N SER A 473 12.70 16.90 -23.21
CA SER A 473 11.84 17.86 -22.50
C SER A 473 10.67 18.39 -23.33
N GLN A 474 10.85 18.54 -24.65
CA GLN A 474 9.80 19.00 -25.56
C GLN A 474 8.66 17.99 -25.74
N HIS A 475 8.93 16.72 -25.45
CA HIS A 475 7.97 15.61 -25.57
C HIS A 475 7.32 15.28 -24.21
N GLN A 476 7.79 15.89 -23.13
CA GLN A 476 7.27 15.67 -21.78
C GLN A 476 6.16 16.67 -21.48
N PRO A 477 5.08 16.27 -20.77
CA PRO A 477 3.95 17.14 -20.47
C PRO A 477 4.30 18.36 -19.59
N TYR A 478 5.48 18.34 -18.95
CA TYR A 478 5.88 19.28 -17.90
C TYR A 478 7.08 20.17 -18.28
N GLY A 479 7.48 20.18 -19.56
CA GLY A 479 8.54 21.05 -20.08
C GLY A 479 9.93 20.79 -19.48
N GLU A 480 10.77 21.83 -19.49
CA GLU A 480 12.20 21.72 -19.18
C GLU A 480 12.54 21.45 -17.71
N MET A 481 11.65 21.67 -16.74
CA MET A 481 12.00 21.57 -15.31
C MET A 481 11.71 20.20 -14.68
N TYR A 482 11.03 19.31 -15.39
CA TYR A 482 10.77 17.96 -14.91
C TYR A 482 10.75 16.96 -16.06
N MET A 483 11.63 15.96 -16.01
CA MET A 483 11.72 14.90 -17.02
C MET A 483 12.09 13.56 -16.38
N ASN A 484 11.80 12.46 -17.07
CA ASN A 484 12.33 11.16 -16.72
C ASN A 484 13.29 10.73 -17.82
N ALA A 485 14.50 10.31 -17.46
CA ALA A 485 15.51 9.87 -18.42
C ALA A 485 16.23 8.61 -17.93
N GLY A 486 16.70 7.83 -18.90
CA GLY A 486 17.56 6.67 -18.70
C GLY A 486 19.04 7.08 -18.67
N PHE A 487 19.81 6.51 -17.76
CA PHE A 487 21.25 6.73 -17.64
C PHE A 487 21.98 5.44 -17.32
N ARG A 488 23.18 5.28 -17.83
CA ARG A 488 24.16 4.33 -17.33
C ARG A 488 25.05 5.00 -16.29
N VAL A 489 25.06 4.47 -15.07
CA VAL A 489 25.93 4.97 -13.99
C VAL A 489 26.94 3.93 -13.57
N LYS A 490 28.17 4.39 -13.31
CA LYS A 490 29.26 3.60 -12.76
C LYS A 490 29.64 4.11 -11.39
N ASN A 491 29.66 3.21 -10.41
CA ASN A 491 30.06 3.55 -9.05
C ASN A 491 31.55 3.42 -8.83
N SER A 492 32.01 3.92 -7.67
CA SER A 492 33.39 3.80 -7.19
C SER A 492 33.90 2.35 -7.10
N ASP A 493 33.01 1.38 -6.91
CA ASP A 493 33.32 -0.05 -6.95
C ASP A 493 33.46 -0.63 -8.39
N GLY A 494 33.35 0.21 -9.43
CA GLY A 494 33.51 -0.17 -10.83
C GLY A 494 32.32 -0.89 -11.46
N ARG A 495 31.22 -1.06 -10.74
CA ARG A 495 29.99 -1.70 -11.24
C ARG A 495 29.10 -0.70 -11.98
N GLU A 496 28.52 -1.14 -13.10
CA GLU A 496 27.66 -0.34 -13.99
C GLU A 496 26.19 -0.76 -13.93
N TYR A 497 25.30 0.25 -13.96
CA TYR A 497 23.87 0.06 -13.78
C TYR A 497 23.11 1.03 -14.70
N GLY A 498 22.10 0.53 -15.39
CA GLY A 498 21.08 1.39 -15.98
C GLY A 498 20.12 1.89 -14.90
N ILE A 499 19.92 3.20 -14.84
CA ILE A 499 18.96 3.86 -13.96
C ILE A 499 17.94 4.61 -14.81
N TYR A 500 16.70 4.61 -14.36
CA TYR A 500 15.67 5.50 -14.87
C TYR A 500 15.31 6.43 -13.73
N SER A 501 15.55 7.73 -13.90
CA SER A 501 15.42 8.71 -12.82
C SER A 501 14.53 9.87 -13.24
N ALA A 502 13.72 10.32 -12.29
CA ALA A 502 13.20 11.69 -12.31
C ALA A 502 14.38 12.66 -12.25
N LEU A 503 14.33 13.68 -13.10
CA LEU A 503 15.22 14.82 -13.11
C LEU A 503 14.42 16.05 -12.73
N ILE A 504 14.94 16.82 -11.79
CA ILE A 504 14.35 18.08 -11.34
C ILE A 504 15.27 19.21 -11.82
N GLY A 505 14.77 20.01 -12.76
CA GLY A 505 15.47 21.11 -13.39
C GLY A 505 15.47 22.37 -12.54
N PHE A 506 16.57 23.13 -12.60
CA PHE A 506 16.71 24.44 -11.99
C PHE A 506 17.76 25.28 -12.70
N ASN A 507 17.67 26.60 -12.57
CA ASN A 507 18.64 27.51 -13.16
C ASN A 507 19.77 27.79 -12.19
N ASP A 508 21.00 27.79 -12.68
CA ASP A 508 22.15 28.32 -11.94
C ASP A 508 22.17 29.86 -11.97
N LYS A 509 23.24 30.44 -11.40
CA LYS A 509 23.46 31.90 -11.33
C LYS A 509 23.58 32.56 -12.70
N ASP A 510 24.02 31.82 -13.72
CA ASP A 510 24.28 32.29 -15.08
C ASP A 510 23.10 32.02 -16.02
N GLY A 511 22.03 31.40 -15.51
CA GLY A 511 20.81 31.08 -16.25
C GLY A 511 20.88 29.77 -17.02
N CYS A 512 21.91 28.95 -16.82
CA CYS A 512 21.99 27.61 -17.39
C CYS A 512 21.09 26.65 -16.61
N VAL A 513 20.40 25.77 -17.34
CA VAL A 513 19.52 24.75 -16.77
C VAL A 513 20.34 23.54 -16.34
N TRP A 514 20.15 23.13 -15.09
CA TRP A 514 20.77 21.96 -14.47
C TRP A 514 19.71 21.04 -13.91
N TYR A 515 19.96 19.75 -13.98
CA TYR A 515 19.08 18.69 -13.50
C TYR A 515 19.68 17.99 -12.30
N LEU A 516 18.90 17.87 -11.23
CA LEU A 516 19.24 17.03 -10.09
C LEU A 516 18.91 15.57 -10.39
N LEU A 517 19.95 14.72 -10.43
CA LEU A 517 19.82 13.27 -10.60
C LEU A 517 19.60 12.59 -9.24
N ARG A 518 18.47 11.89 -9.06
CA ARG A 518 18.11 11.21 -7.80
C ARG A 518 17.87 9.70 -7.98
N PRO A 519 18.91 8.87 -7.95
CA PRO A 519 18.79 7.42 -8.15
C PRO A 519 18.01 6.73 -7.01
N ASP A 520 17.11 5.80 -7.31
CA ASP A 520 16.32 5.08 -6.31
C ASP A 520 17.17 4.33 -5.25
N ARG A 521 16.70 4.39 -3.98
CA ARG A 521 17.37 3.87 -2.75
C ARG A 521 17.88 2.43 -2.86
N TRP A 522 17.24 1.63 -3.70
CA TRP A 522 17.49 0.19 -3.77
C TRP A 522 18.83 -0.19 -4.36
N TYR A 523 19.57 0.79 -4.92
CA TYR A 523 20.80 0.49 -5.61
C TYR A 523 22.07 0.96 -4.91
N TRP A 524 22.09 1.99 -4.02
CA TRP A 524 23.39 2.65 -3.75
C TRP A 524 23.56 3.33 -2.39
N ASN A 525 24.73 3.11 -1.78
CA ASN A 525 25.34 3.96 -0.75
C ASN A 525 26.62 4.65 -1.24
N ASP A 526 27.09 4.37 -2.46
CA ASP A 526 28.41 4.78 -2.94
C ASP A 526 28.32 5.89 -3.99
N ALA A 527 29.33 6.75 -4.01
CA ALA A 527 29.42 7.86 -4.96
C ALA A 527 29.59 7.36 -6.41
N PHE A 528 28.97 8.09 -7.34
CA PHE A 528 29.16 7.91 -8.78
C PHE A 528 30.56 8.35 -9.21
N VAL A 529 31.09 7.64 -10.21
CA VAL A 529 32.38 7.93 -10.85
C VAL A 529 32.20 8.24 -12.33
N SER A 530 31.22 7.63 -13.01
CA SER A 530 30.76 8.10 -14.30
C SER A 530 29.24 8.02 -14.47
N VAL A 531 28.71 8.91 -15.30
CA VAL A 531 27.31 8.94 -15.73
C VAL A 531 27.30 9.14 -17.24
N ASP A 532 26.65 8.22 -17.94
CA ASP A 532 26.51 8.20 -19.39
C ASP A 532 25.01 8.18 -19.75
N PHE A 533 24.65 8.80 -20.87
CA PHE A 533 23.29 8.66 -21.40
C PHE A 533 23.07 7.24 -21.95
N ASP A 534 21.85 6.71 -21.75
CA ASP A 534 21.54 5.35 -22.20
C ASP A 534 21.43 5.21 -23.73
#